data_AF-A0A7L5YCQ2-F1
#
_entry.id   AF-A0A7L5YCQ2-F1
#
_cell.length_a   1.000
_cell.length_b   1.000
_cell.length_c   1.000
_cell.angle_alpha   90.00
_cell.angle_beta   90.00
_cell.angle_gamma   90.00
#
_symmetry.space_group_name_H-M   'P 1'
#
loop_
_entity.id
_entity.type
_entity.pdbx_description
1 polymer ?
#
loop_
_entity_poly.entity_id
_entity_poly.type
_entity_poly.pdbx_seq_one_letter_code
_entity_poly.pdbx_strand_id
1 'polypeptide(L)'
;MKRMMLIGLVAGALLATGAWAETAQQTRMKSCNADAGKQQLSGDARKAFMKSCLSGGAKPESKATAQQQRMKDCNAEASSKQMKGDARKAFMKSCLSGKSN
;
A
#
# COMPACT_ATOMS: atom_id res chain seq x y z
N MET A 1 -25.48 -14.77 -49.54
CA MET A 1 -24.88 -15.91 -50.27
C MET A 1 -23.37 -15.80 -50.10
N LYS A 2 -22.76 -16.70 -49.30
CA LYS A 2 -21.81 -17.75 -49.77
C LYS A 2 -20.54 -17.10 -50.36
N ARG A 3 -19.36 -17.22 -49.74
CA ARG A 3 -18.63 -18.49 -49.62
C ARG A 3 -17.62 -18.51 -48.46
N MET A 4 -17.70 -19.63 -47.77
CA MET A 4 -16.75 -20.26 -46.87
C MET A 4 -15.37 -20.44 -47.52
N MET A 5 -14.28 -20.25 -46.76
CA MET A 5 -13.10 -21.14 -46.79
C MET A 5 -12.33 -21.04 -45.46
N LEU A 6 -12.19 -22.21 -44.85
CA LEU A 6 -11.37 -22.55 -43.69
C LEU A 6 -9.91 -22.80 -44.11
N ILE A 7 -9.06 -23.06 -43.10
CA ILE A 7 -7.66 -23.55 -43.16
C ILE A 7 -6.65 -22.39 -43.23
N GLY A 8 -5.74 -22.16 -42.28
CA GLY A 8 -5.23 -22.94 -41.16
C GLY A 8 -3.74 -22.58 -41.05
N LEU A 9 -3.32 -21.97 -39.94
CA LEU A 9 -1.89 -21.82 -39.64
C LEU A 9 -1.70 -21.80 -38.13
N VAL A 10 -1.22 -22.93 -37.63
CA VAL A 10 -0.69 -23.12 -36.30
C VAL A 10 0.54 -22.23 -36.13
N ALA A 11 0.52 -21.31 -35.17
CA ALA A 11 1.75 -20.73 -34.64
C ALA A 11 1.52 -20.09 -33.25
N GLY A 12 2.17 -20.66 -32.24
CA GLY A 12 2.70 -19.87 -31.13
C GLY A 12 1.75 -19.54 -29.98
N ALA A 13 1.33 -20.55 -29.22
CA ALA A 13 1.08 -20.33 -27.79
C ALA A 13 2.22 -20.98 -27.01
N LEU A 14 3.30 -20.22 -26.78
CA LEU A 14 4.19 -20.51 -25.66
C LEU A 14 3.34 -20.44 -24.40
N LEU A 15 2.87 -21.59 -23.93
CA LEU A 15 2.45 -21.74 -22.54
C LEU A 15 3.73 -21.68 -21.72
N ALA A 16 4.11 -20.46 -21.35
CA ALA A 16 5.01 -20.22 -20.24
C ALA A 16 4.35 -20.83 -18.99
N THR A 17 4.66 -22.09 -18.70
CA THR A 17 4.45 -22.71 -17.39
C THR A 17 5.49 -22.16 -16.42
N GLY A 18 5.46 -20.83 -16.23
CA GLY A 18 5.99 -20.22 -15.02
C GLY A 18 4.91 -20.36 -13.96
N ALA A 19 5.07 -21.33 -13.07
CA ALA A 19 4.38 -21.30 -11.80
C ALA A 19 4.59 -19.90 -11.19
N TRP A 20 3.54 -19.10 -11.14
CA TRP A 20 3.59 -17.78 -10.53
C TRP A 20 3.86 -18.03 -9.05
N ALA A 21 5.12 -17.94 -8.65
CA ALA A 21 5.48 -17.91 -7.25
C ALA A 21 4.71 -16.73 -6.65
N GLU A 22 3.66 -17.04 -5.89
CA GLU A 22 2.88 -16.04 -5.19
C GLU A 22 3.86 -15.23 -4.35
N THR A 23 3.93 -13.92 -4.61
CA THR A 23 4.89 -13.09 -3.89
C THR A 23 4.57 -13.17 -2.40
N ALA A 24 5.59 -13.15 -1.54
CA ALA A 24 5.39 -13.23 -0.08
C ALA A 24 4.38 -12.19 0.44
N GLN A 25 4.25 -11.04 -0.24
CA GLN A 25 3.27 -10.00 0.07
C GLN A 25 1.83 -10.42 -0.27
N GLN A 26 1.60 -11.12 -1.38
CA GLN A 26 0.29 -11.67 -1.77
C GLN A 26 -0.16 -12.77 -0.81
N THR A 27 0.73 -13.70 -0.46
CA THR A 27 0.46 -14.77 0.53
C THR A 27 0.10 -14.18 1.89
N ARG A 28 0.86 -13.17 2.33
CA ARG A 28 0.59 -12.47 3.58
C ARG A 28 -0.77 -11.78 3.59
N MET A 29 -1.14 -11.10 2.51
CA MET A 29 -2.44 -10.44 2.39
C MET A 29 -3.61 -11.42 2.49
N LYS A 30 -3.47 -12.60 1.88
CA LYS A 30 -4.48 -13.68 1.99
C LYS A 30 -4.60 -14.19 3.42
N SER A 31 -3.48 -14.47 4.09
CA SER A 31 -3.48 -14.89 5.50
C SER A 31 -4.12 -13.84 6.40
N CYS A 32 -3.74 -12.57 6.27
CA CYS A 32 -4.33 -11.48 7.05
C CYS A 32 -5.85 -11.37 6.83
N ASN A 33 -6.34 -11.49 5.60
CA ASN A 33 -7.78 -11.44 5.37
C ASN A 33 -8.51 -12.63 5.97
N ALA A 34 -7.93 -13.84 5.89
CA ALA A 34 -8.49 -15.03 6.51
C ALA A 34 -8.57 -14.88 8.04
N ASP A 35 -7.51 -14.39 8.68
CA ASP A 35 -7.44 -14.20 10.12
C ASP A 35 -8.42 -13.13 10.61
N ALA A 36 -8.55 -12.02 9.88
CA ALA A 36 -9.55 -11.00 10.16
C ALA A 36 -10.98 -11.56 10.10
N GLY A 37 -11.25 -12.46 9.16
CA GLY A 37 -12.54 -13.16 9.03
C GLY A 37 -12.80 -14.13 10.18
N LYS A 38 -11.79 -14.92 10.59
CA LYS A 38 -11.89 -15.81 11.77
C LYS A 38 -12.14 -15.03 13.06
N GLN A 39 -11.53 -13.85 13.18
CA GLN A 39 -11.72 -12.94 14.30
C GLN A 39 -12.99 -12.07 14.18
N GLN A 40 -13.79 -12.26 13.13
CA GLN A 40 -15.01 -11.49 12.83
C GLN A 40 -14.80 -9.97 12.89
N LEU A 41 -13.59 -9.51 12.55
CA LEU A 41 -13.27 -8.09 12.59
C LEU A 41 -13.97 -7.36 11.45
N SER A 42 -14.58 -6.23 11.79
CA SER A 42 -15.23 -5.34 10.84
C SER A 42 -14.88 -3.88 11.15
N GLY A 43 -15.24 -2.96 10.25
CA GLY A 43 -15.00 -1.52 10.42
C GLY A 43 -13.54 -1.18 10.72
N ASP A 44 -13.32 -0.28 11.67
CA ASP A 44 -11.98 0.16 12.09
C ASP A 44 -11.14 -0.96 12.70
N ALA A 45 -11.75 -1.92 13.39
CA ALA A 45 -11.03 -3.05 13.98
C ALA A 45 -10.37 -3.91 12.89
N ARG A 46 -11.07 -4.17 11.78
CA ARG A 46 -10.49 -4.88 10.62
C ARG A 46 -9.35 -4.10 9.97
N LYS A 47 -9.52 -2.77 9.81
CA LYS A 47 -8.48 -1.92 9.22
C LYS A 47 -7.21 -1.91 10.06
N ALA A 48 -7.36 -1.72 11.38
CA ALA A 48 -6.25 -1.73 12.32
C ALA A 48 -5.51 -3.07 12.32
N PHE A 49 -6.26 -4.18 12.37
CA PHE A 49 -5.70 -5.52 12.27
C PHE A 49 -4.95 -5.74 10.96
N MET A 50 -5.55 -5.39 9.82
CA MET A 50 -4.97 -5.64 8.50
C MET A 50 -3.70 -4.80 8.31
N LYS A 51 -3.67 -3.56 8.79
CA LYS A 51 -2.46 -2.72 8.83
C LYS A 51 -1.36 -3.38 9.66
N SER A 52 -1.68 -3.87 10.85
CA SER A 52 -0.71 -4.54 11.73
C SER A 52 -0.18 -5.83 11.12
N CYS A 53 -1.07 -6.67 10.59
CA CYS A 53 -0.74 -7.94 9.98
C CYS A 53 0.14 -7.79 8.73
N LEU A 54 -0.17 -6.83 7.85
CA LEU A 54 0.62 -6.54 6.65
C LEU A 54 1.98 -5.88 6.96
N SER A 55 2.13 -5.26 8.13
CA SER A 55 3.36 -4.54 8.50
C SER A 55 4.43 -5.43 9.14
N GLY A 56 4.20 -6.72 9.37
CA GLY A 56 5.18 -7.58 10.04
C GLY A 56 4.65 -8.45 11.17
N GLY A 57 3.42 -8.21 11.64
CA GLY A 57 2.91 -8.84 12.87
C GLY A 57 3.19 -7.95 14.08
N ALA A 58 2.16 -7.80 14.92
CA ALA A 58 2.05 -6.98 16.13
C ALA A 58 3.26 -6.09 16.48
N LYS A 59 3.17 -4.82 16.10
CA LYS A 59 3.30 -3.80 17.12
C LYS A 59 1.90 -3.28 17.43
N PRO A 60 1.41 -3.34 18.68
CA PRO A 60 0.24 -2.57 19.08
C PRO A 60 0.52 -1.14 18.64
N GLU A 61 -0.49 -0.45 18.07
CA GLU A 61 -0.43 0.92 17.57
C GLU A 61 0.81 1.63 18.13
N SER A 62 1.93 1.50 17.41
CA SER A 62 3.19 1.95 17.99
C SER A 62 2.96 3.42 18.04
N LYS A 63 2.80 3.98 19.27
CA LYS A 63 2.66 5.42 19.48
C LYS A 63 3.52 6.06 18.42
N ALA A 64 2.88 6.75 17.48
CA ALA A 64 3.55 7.20 16.27
C ALA A 64 4.89 7.76 16.74
N THR A 65 5.99 7.24 16.20
CA THR A 65 7.30 7.67 16.71
C THR A 65 7.32 9.20 16.66
N ALA A 66 8.02 9.87 17.58
CA ALA A 66 8.01 11.34 17.59
C ALA A 66 8.31 11.93 16.18
N GLN A 67 9.14 11.24 15.41
CA GLN A 67 9.41 11.52 14.00
C GLN A 67 8.20 11.32 13.07
N GLN A 68 7.44 10.24 13.23
CA GLN A 68 6.25 9.95 12.43
C GLN A 68 5.07 10.88 12.78
N GLN A 69 4.93 11.28 14.04
CA GLN A 69 3.97 12.31 14.44
C GLN A 69 4.36 13.67 13.87
N ARG A 70 5.63 14.07 14.01
CA ARG A 70 6.15 15.31 13.43
C ARG A 70 5.94 15.39 11.92
N MET A 71 6.16 14.31 11.19
CA MET A 71 5.89 14.28 9.75
C MET A 71 4.43 14.60 9.42
N LYS A 72 3.49 14.09 10.21
CA LYS A 72 2.06 14.39 10.01
C LYS A 72 1.78 15.86 10.31
N ASP A 73 2.28 16.36 11.42
CA ASP A 73 2.07 17.76 11.85
C ASP A 73 2.65 18.75 10.82
N CYS A 74 3.89 18.51 10.35
CA CYS A 74 4.49 19.30 9.26
C CYS A 74 3.64 19.26 7.99
N ASN A 75 3.12 18.10 7.59
CA ASN A 75 2.29 18.02 6.39
C ASN A 75 0.94 18.73 6.55
N ALA A 76 0.33 18.64 7.73
CA ALA A 76 -0.90 19.34 8.06
C ALA A 76 -0.68 20.87 8.03
N GLU A 77 0.39 21.35 8.65
CA GLU A 77 0.72 22.77 8.68
C GLU A 77 1.00 23.32 7.28
N ALA A 78 1.83 22.63 6.49
CA ALA A 78 2.10 23.02 5.10
C ALA A 78 0.82 23.10 4.26
N SER A 79 -0.12 22.17 4.48
CA SER A 79 -1.41 22.15 3.77
C SER A 79 -2.33 23.28 4.22
N SER A 80 -2.37 23.57 5.54
CA SER A 80 -3.16 24.67 6.10
C SER A 80 -2.67 26.04 5.61
N LYS A 81 -1.36 26.19 5.42
CA LYS A 81 -0.71 27.38 4.84
C LYS A 81 -0.72 27.36 3.30
N GLN A 82 -1.39 26.38 2.69
CA GLN A 82 -1.49 26.17 1.24
C GLN A 82 -0.13 26.21 0.53
N MET A 83 0.93 25.78 1.20
CA MET A 83 2.28 25.77 0.65
C MET A 83 2.38 24.76 -0.50
N LYS A 84 2.95 25.21 -1.62
CA LYS A 84 3.16 24.38 -2.81
C LYS A 84 4.58 24.57 -3.34
N GLY A 85 4.99 23.67 -4.24
CA GLY A 85 6.30 23.74 -4.91
C GLY A 85 7.46 23.81 -3.91
N ASP A 86 8.42 24.67 -4.20
CA ASP A 86 9.65 24.80 -3.41
C ASP A 86 9.39 25.33 -1.99
N ALA A 87 8.37 26.16 -1.79
CA ALA A 87 7.99 26.67 -0.47
C ALA A 87 7.61 25.51 0.48
N ARG A 88 6.82 24.54 0.00
CA ARG A 88 6.47 23.35 0.80
C ARG A 88 7.70 22.50 1.10
N LYS A 89 8.58 22.28 0.13
CA LYS A 89 9.79 21.47 0.33
C LYS A 89 10.73 22.09 1.37
N ALA A 90 10.98 23.41 1.26
CA ALA A 90 11.80 24.15 2.20
C ALA A 90 11.22 24.09 3.62
N PHE A 91 9.91 24.34 3.76
CA PHE A 91 9.20 24.22 5.02
C PHE A 91 9.31 22.79 5.60
N MET A 92 9.06 21.76 4.80
CA MET A 92 9.07 20.38 5.27
C MET A 92 10.47 19.97 5.74
N LYS A 93 11.53 20.39 5.04
CA LYS A 93 12.92 20.16 5.47
C LYS A 93 13.22 20.84 6.80
N SER A 94 12.80 22.09 6.97
CA SER A 94 12.99 22.82 8.23
C SER A 94 12.23 22.15 9.38
N CYS A 95 10.93 21.92 9.19
CA CYS A 95 10.02 21.34 10.16
C CYS A 95 10.47 19.93 10.60
N LEU A 96 10.90 19.07 9.67
CA LEU A 96 11.38 17.73 10.02
C LEU A 96 12.75 17.73 10.73
N SER A 97 13.58 18.75 10.49
CA SER A 97 14.95 18.81 11.00
C SER A 97 15.12 19.33 12.43
N GLY A 98 14.07 19.82 13.10
CA GLY A 98 14.22 20.44 14.41
C GLY A 98 14.21 21.95 14.36
N LYS A 99 14.51 22.54 13.20
CA LYS A 99 14.46 23.98 12.96
C LYS A 99 13.02 24.40 12.68
N SER A 100 12.18 24.40 13.71
CA SER A 100 10.97 25.22 13.69
C SER A 100 11.37 26.61 14.18
N ASN A 101 11.39 27.59 13.26
CA ASN A 101 11.32 29.01 13.61
C ASN A 101 9.84 29.40 13.63
#